data_AF-A0A9D9DMZ6-F1
#
_entry.id   AF-A0A9D9DMZ6-F1
#
_cell.length_a   1.000
_cell.length_b   1.000
_cell.length_c   1.000
_cell.angle_alpha   90.00
_cell.angle_beta   90.00
_cell.angle_gamma   90.00
#
_symmetry.space_group_name_H-M   'P 1'
#
loop_
_entity.id
_entity.type
_entity.pdbx_description
1 polymer ?
#
loop_
_entity_poly.entity_id
_entity_poly.type
_entity_poly.pdbx_seq_one_letter_code
_entity_poly.pdbx_strand_id
1 'polypeptide(L)'
;MKIRNLILPAVLLLFSLYSCEVEEPFSKRSEIEEGLPVKVLVPFRTQPGVVITRADQGAELENRVNNAYLIVFDEVGNKIGSKFCTEGNGMEPKTGSTGTLEINTISQNRAYIVGIANLNDGTVGTAYDITPDMLEQITTYDQLCSLQVKLSERGVQRGSTFVMTGMVIDEEGNNIIQIPGSESGTSTLSGCELRFERTDAKIEFIVKTEPANNSWKNFSFQPNSWRVHKVPAQVLVLKDENGGDADGKGTEYFSSR
;
A
#
# COMPACT_ATOMS: atom_id res chain seq x y z
N MET A 1 -15.21 -80.64 -1.20
CA MET A 1 -13.79 -81.05 -1.12
C MET A 1 -13.02 -79.91 -0.47
N LYS A 2 -12.26 -80.14 0.61
CA LYS A 2 -11.52 -79.09 1.34
C LYS A 2 -10.09 -78.98 0.81
N ILE A 3 -9.58 -77.77 0.58
CA ILE A 3 -8.13 -77.49 0.48
C ILE A 3 -7.78 -76.43 1.52
N ARG A 4 -6.57 -76.53 2.07
CA ARG A 4 -6.16 -75.98 3.37
C ARG A 4 -5.50 -74.60 3.27
N ASN A 5 -5.61 -73.88 4.38
CA ASN A 5 -4.89 -72.66 4.76
C ASN A 5 -3.41 -72.64 4.35
N LEU A 6 -2.91 -71.45 4.00
CA LEU A 6 -1.50 -71.08 4.17
C LEU A 6 -1.35 -69.61 4.64
N ILE A 7 -1.28 -69.46 5.96
CA ILE A 7 -0.37 -68.58 6.73
C ILE A 7 -0.20 -67.10 6.28
N LEU A 8 -0.78 -66.20 7.08
CA LEU A 8 -0.40 -64.77 7.26
C LEU A 8 0.98 -64.65 7.97
N PRO A 9 1.66 -63.47 8.04
CA PRO A 9 1.34 -62.17 7.44
C PRO A 9 2.51 -61.42 6.76
N ALA A 10 2.20 -60.47 5.88
CA ALA A 10 3.13 -59.44 5.42
C ALA A 10 2.84 -58.10 6.14
N VAL A 11 3.16 -58.02 7.43
CA VAL A 11 3.12 -56.75 8.20
C VAL A 11 4.54 -56.21 8.32
N LEU A 12 4.95 -55.42 7.32
CA LEU A 12 5.90 -54.30 7.46
C LEU A 12 6.01 -53.58 6.10
N LEU A 13 5.21 -52.54 5.88
CA LEU A 13 5.39 -51.65 4.74
C LEU A 13 5.16 -50.19 5.15
N LEU A 14 6.20 -49.67 5.80
CA LEU A 14 6.69 -48.30 5.68
C LEU A 14 5.66 -47.18 5.90
N PHE A 15 5.40 -46.89 7.18
CA PHE A 15 5.13 -45.53 7.64
C PHE A 15 6.35 -44.64 7.36
N SER A 16 6.43 -44.01 6.18
CA SER A 16 7.51 -43.05 5.89
C SER A 16 7.23 -42.13 4.70
N LEU A 17 6.09 -41.43 4.69
CA LEU A 17 5.89 -40.16 3.93
C LEU A 17 4.83 -39.26 4.63
N TYR A 18 5.11 -38.88 5.88
CA TYR A 18 4.57 -37.66 6.48
C TYR A 18 5.74 -36.80 6.93
N SER A 19 6.29 -36.08 5.96
CA SER A 19 7.25 -35.01 6.15
C SER A 19 6.93 -33.93 5.13
N CYS A 20 5.78 -33.28 5.37
CA CYS A 20 5.71 -31.86 5.04
C CYS A 20 6.57 -31.21 6.12
N GLU A 21 7.84 -30.95 5.83
CA GLU A 21 8.63 -30.07 6.69
C GLU A 21 7.90 -28.73 6.72
N VAL A 22 7.44 -28.35 7.91
CA VAL A 22 6.93 -27.01 8.13
C VAL A 22 8.15 -26.11 8.08
N GLU A 23 8.32 -25.39 6.97
CA GLU A 23 9.33 -24.34 6.84
C GLU A 23 8.96 -23.17 7.78
N GLU A 24 9.22 -23.32 9.08
CA GLU A 24 9.34 -22.19 9.99
C GLU A 24 10.73 -21.56 9.80
N PRO A 25 10.75 -20.27 9.46
CA PRO A 25 11.51 -19.36 10.29
C PRO A 25 10.70 -18.12 10.71
N PHE A 26 9.40 -18.26 10.99
CA PHE A 26 8.74 -17.28 11.84
C PHE A 26 9.27 -17.42 13.26
N SER A 27 10.18 -16.52 13.63
CA SER A 27 10.71 -16.42 14.99
C SER A 27 9.54 -16.40 15.99
N LYS A 28 9.57 -17.28 17.00
CA LYS A 28 8.46 -17.54 17.93
C LYS A 28 7.98 -16.29 18.65
N ARG A 29 7.08 -15.53 18.02
CA ARG A 29 6.13 -14.69 18.74
C ARG A 29 5.15 -15.63 19.44
N SER A 30 4.87 -15.37 20.71
CA SER A 30 3.84 -16.12 21.42
C SER A 30 2.51 -15.89 20.74
N GLU A 31 1.80 -16.97 20.44
CA GLU A 31 0.40 -16.92 20.02
C GLU A 31 -0.41 -16.12 21.05
N ILE A 32 -1.19 -15.15 20.59
CA ILE A 32 -2.03 -14.30 21.43
C ILE A 32 -3.48 -14.77 21.40
N GLU A 33 -4.22 -14.43 22.45
CA GLU A 33 -5.67 -14.50 22.44
C GLU A 33 -6.23 -13.49 21.43
N GLU A 34 -6.99 -13.99 20.45
CA GLU A 34 -7.64 -13.20 19.39
C GLU A 34 -9.01 -12.69 19.82
N GLY A 35 -9.51 -11.65 19.14
CA GLY A 35 -10.85 -11.10 19.39
C GLY A 35 -10.95 -10.12 20.56
N LEU A 36 -9.85 -9.83 21.28
CA LEU A 36 -9.83 -8.84 22.34
C LEU A 36 -9.83 -7.42 21.75
N PRO A 37 -10.78 -6.54 22.10
CA PRO A 37 -10.79 -5.15 21.62
C PRO A 37 -9.52 -4.40 22.00
N VAL A 38 -8.86 -3.78 21.03
CA VAL A 38 -7.61 -3.05 21.22
C VAL A 38 -7.54 -1.80 20.36
N LYS A 39 -7.08 -0.70 20.96
CA LYS A 39 -6.62 0.50 20.28
C LYS A 39 -5.17 0.31 19.85
N VAL A 40 -4.90 0.44 18.56
CA VAL A 40 -3.58 0.23 17.96
C VAL A 40 -3.00 1.57 17.55
N LEU A 41 -1.80 1.87 18.04
CA LEU A 41 -0.95 2.96 17.59
C LEU A 41 -0.01 2.45 16.50
N VAL A 42 -0.15 3.03 15.31
CA VAL A 42 0.54 2.68 14.07
C VAL A 42 1.54 3.79 13.72
N PRO A 43 2.85 3.60 13.91
CA PRO A 43 3.85 4.51 13.38
C PRO A 43 3.74 4.58 11.86
N PHE A 44 3.90 5.77 11.27
CA PHE A 44 3.93 5.92 9.81
C PHE A 44 5.12 6.74 9.33
N ARG A 45 5.56 6.44 8.11
CA ARG A 45 6.39 7.34 7.29
C ARG A 45 5.98 7.31 5.83
N THR A 46 6.29 8.37 5.11
CA THR A 46 6.24 8.40 3.65
C THR A 46 7.59 7.99 3.05
N GLN A 47 7.54 7.27 1.94
CA GLN A 47 8.70 6.95 1.12
C GLN A 47 8.85 8.02 0.02
N PRO A 48 10.07 8.47 -0.30
CA PRO A 48 10.29 9.32 -1.47
C PRO A 48 9.86 8.55 -2.73
N GLY A 49 8.85 9.04 -3.43
CA GLY A 49 8.40 8.41 -4.68
C GLY A 49 9.52 8.45 -5.73
N VAL A 50 9.62 7.39 -6.55
CA VAL A 50 10.66 7.22 -7.57
C VAL A 50 10.77 8.49 -8.42
N VAL A 51 11.91 9.18 -8.29
CA VAL A 51 12.10 10.49 -8.89
C VAL A 51 12.39 10.36 -10.35
N ILE A 52 11.61 11.15 -11.05
CA ILE A 52 11.87 11.65 -12.37
C ILE A 52 11.07 13.00 -12.37
N THR A 53 11.57 14.19 -12.73
CA THR A 53 10.94 15.53 -12.41
C THR A 53 9.41 15.74 -12.62
N ARG A 54 8.86 16.78 -12.01
CA ARG A 54 8.46 17.98 -12.79
C ARG A 54 9.06 19.18 -12.05
N ALA A 55 8.48 20.39 -12.11
CA ALA A 55 8.87 21.45 -11.20
C ALA A 55 8.76 20.93 -9.76
N ASP A 56 9.88 20.90 -9.06
CA ASP A 56 10.00 20.23 -7.76
C ASP A 56 9.12 20.95 -6.73
N GLN A 57 8.06 20.28 -6.28
CA GLN A 57 7.49 20.65 -4.99
C GLN A 57 8.51 20.20 -3.95
N GLY A 58 8.81 21.06 -2.97
CA GLY A 58 9.80 20.72 -1.95
C GLY A 58 9.44 19.38 -1.29
N ALA A 59 10.44 18.55 -0.99
CA ALA A 59 10.23 17.21 -0.44
C ALA A 59 9.37 17.18 0.83
N GLU A 60 9.26 18.30 1.56
CA GLU A 60 8.31 18.50 2.65
C GLU A 60 6.84 18.40 2.21
N LEU A 61 6.47 19.01 1.07
CA LEU A 61 5.12 19.01 0.51
C LEU A 61 4.80 17.69 -0.21
N GLU A 62 5.72 17.18 -1.05
CA GLU A 62 5.48 15.93 -1.80
C GLU A 62 5.28 14.72 -0.91
N ASN A 63 5.87 14.75 0.29
CA ASN A 63 5.84 13.65 1.25
C ASN A 63 4.94 13.96 2.44
N ARG A 64 4.07 14.99 2.35
CA ARG A 64 3.16 15.38 3.43
C ARG A 64 1.94 14.47 3.51
N VAL A 65 1.61 14.01 4.71
CA VAL A 65 0.31 13.42 5.08
C VAL A 65 -0.50 14.49 5.80
N ASN A 66 -1.73 14.77 5.33
CA ASN A 66 -2.64 15.76 5.93
C ASN A 66 -3.81 15.08 6.66
N ASN A 67 -4.27 13.96 6.10
CA ASN A 67 -5.25 13.04 6.68
C ASN A 67 -4.90 11.62 6.21
N ALA A 68 -5.45 10.60 6.88
CA ALA A 68 -5.31 9.21 6.46
C ALA A 68 -6.51 8.36 6.89
N TYR A 69 -6.94 7.44 6.03
CA TYR A 69 -7.92 6.42 6.35
C TYR A 69 -7.21 5.08 6.53
N LEU A 70 -7.35 4.49 7.71
CA LEU A 70 -6.81 3.17 8.05
C LEU A 70 -7.88 2.10 7.91
N ILE A 71 -7.49 0.93 7.40
CA ILE A 71 -8.31 -0.29 7.33
C ILE A 71 -7.50 -1.46 7.86
N VAL A 72 -8.07 -2.23 8.78
CA VAL A 72 -7.53 -3.49 9.28
C VAL A 72 -8.34 -4.64 8.69
N PHE A 73 -7.64 -5.61 8.10
CA PHE A 73 -8.22 -6.85 7.61
C PHE A 73 -7.71 -8.05 8.40
N ASP A 74 -8.57 -9.06 8.58
CA ASP A 74 -8.14 -10.39 9.02
C ASP A 74 -7.35 -11.14 7.93
N GLU A 75 -6.81 -12.32 8.24
CA GLU A 75 -6.08 -13.16 7.28
C GLU A 75 -6.90 -13.52 6.01
N VAL A 76 -8.22 -13.63 6.13
CA VAL A 76 -9.12 -13.98 5.02
C VAL A 76 -9.50 -12.74 4.19
N GLY A 77 -9.16 -11.55 4.68
CA GLY A 77 -9.38 -10.28 4.02
C GLY A 77 -10.70 -9.59 4.37
N ASN A 78 -11.39 -9.95 5.46
CA ASN A 78 -12.57 -9.21 5.94
C ASN A 78 -12.15 -7.98 6.75
N LYS A 79 -12.84 -6.84 6.58
CA LYS A 79 -12.60 -5.63 7.38
C LYS A 79 -13.01 -5.87 8.85
N ILE A 80 -12.04 -5.81 9.75
CA ILE A 80 -12.23 -5.93 11.22
C ILE A 80 -12.05 -4.60 11.97
N GLY A 81 -11.58 -3.55 11.29
CA GLY A 81 -11.54 -2.19 11.81
C GLY A 81 -11.29 -1.17 10.71
N SER A 82 -11.82 0.04 10.88
CA SER A 82 -11.45 1.21 10.06
C SER A 82 -11.53 2.49 10.86
N LYS A 83 -10.78 3.52 10.44
CA LYS A 83 -10.89 4.87 10.99
C LYS A 83 -10.34 5.90 10.00
N PHE A 84 -11.10 6.98 9.80
CA PHE A 84 -10.56 8.21 9.21
C PHE A 84 -9.88 9.05 10.29
N CYS A 85 -8.61 9.37 10.08
CA CYS A 85 -7.75 10.08 11.00
C CYS A 85 -7.35 11.46 10.44
N THR A 86 -7.48 12.47 11.28
CA THR A 86 -7.03 13.86 11.04
C THR A 86 -6.25 14.33 12.25
N GLU A 87 -5.48 15.42 12.14
CA GLU A 87 -4.74 15.99 13.27
C GLU A 87 -5.69 16.25 14.47
N GLY A 88 -5.32 15.75 15.66
CA GLY A 88 -6.17 15.81 16.87
C GLY A 88 -7.33 14.80 16.91
N ASN A 89 -7.53 13.99 15.87
CA ASN A 89 -8.48 12.87 15.82
C ASN A 89 -7.78 11.62 15.26
N GLY A 90 -6.95 10.99 16.10
CA GLY A 90 -6.26 9.75 15.74
C GLY A 90 -5.09 9.91 14.77
N MET A 91 -4.62 11.12 14.53
CA MET A 91 -3.34 11.39 13.86
C MET A 91 -2.53 12.36 14.71
N GLU A 92 -1.32 11.94 15.06
CA GLU A 92 -0.33 12.73 15.80
C GLU A 92 0.93 12.88 14.91
N PRO A 93 1.02 13.94 14.09
CA PRO A 93 2.16 14.17 13.23
C PRO A 93 3.40 14.59 14.03
N LYS A 94 4.54 13.98 13.73
CA LYS A 94 5.86 14.39 14.23
C LYS A 94 6.57 15.33 13.25
N THR A 95 6.36 15.08 11.95
CA THR A 95 6.71 15.95 10.82
C THR A 95 5.55 15.87 9.81
N GLY A 96 5.60 16.63 8.71
CA GLY A 96 4.64 16.41 7.62
C GLY A 96 4.68 14.97 7.05
N SER A 97 5.82 14.28 7.17
CA SER A 97 6.08 12.97 6.57
C SER A 97 6.11 11.79 7.54
N THR A 98 6.02 12.02 8.85
CA THR A 98 6.13 10.97 9.89
C THR A 98 5.24 11.27 11.09
N GLY A 99 4.78 10.25 11.78
CA GLY A 99 3.97 10.40 12.98
C GLY A 99 3.36 9.08 13.45
N THR A 100 2.25 9.18 14.18
CA THR A 100 1.46 8.02 14.62
C THR A 100 0.00 8.18 14.19
N LEU A 101 -0.62 7.09 13.77
CA LEU A 101 -2.06 6.98 13.56
C LEU A 101 -2.68 6.03 14.60
N GLU A 102 -3.92 6.27 14.99
CA GLU A 102 -4.65 5.47 15.97
C GLU A 102 -5.88 4.82 15.33
N ILE A 103 -6.03 3.50 15.44
CA ILE A 103 -7.22 2.74 15.00
C ILE A 103 -7.70 1.77 16.09
N ASN A 104 -9.02 1.60 16.24
CA ASN A 104 -9.60 0.56 17.09
C ASN A 104 -9.87 -0.69 16.24
N THR A 105 -9.54 -1.86 16.77
CA THR A 105 -9.74 -3.17 16.13
C THR A 105 -9.79 -4.26 17.21
N ILE A 106 -9.63 -5.53 16.83
CA ILE A 106 -9.43 -6.67 17.72
C ILE A 106 -8.02 -7.25 17.58
N SER A 107 -7.56 -7.96 18.61
CA SER A 107 -6.31 -8.74 18.56
C SER A 107 -6.41 -9.86 17.53
N GLN A 108 -5.30 -10.11 16.83
CA GLN A 108 -5.19 -11.07 15.72
C GLN A 108 -3.74 -11.58 15.63
N ASN A 109 -3.52 -12.88 15.45
CA ASN A 109 -2.18 -13.40 15.16
C ASN A 109 -1.73 -13.04 13.73
N ARG A 110 -2.69 -12.97 12.80
CA ARG A 110 -2.44 -12.74 11.36
C ARG A 110 -3.47 -11.73 10.82
N ALA A 111 -3.02 -10.50 10.62
CA ALA A 111 -3.81 -9.41 10.07
C ALA A 111 -2.91 -8.49 9.22
N TYR A 112 -3.50 -7.66 8.37
CA TYR A 112 -2.76 -6.63 7.66
C TYR A 112 -3.51 -5.29 7.73
N ILE A 113 -2.73 -4.21 7.82
CA ILE A 113 -3.24 -2.85 8.00
C ILE A 113 -2.84 -2.03 6.78
N VAL A 114 -3.84 -1.49 6.09
CA VAL A 114 -3.68 -0.61 4.93
C VAL A 114 -3.99 0.82 5.34
N GLY A 115 -3.20 1.77 4.84
CA GLY A 115 -3.47 3.19 4.97
C GLY A 115 -3.57 3.88 3.62
N ILE A 116 -4.54 4.78 3.48
CA ILE A 116 -4.71 5.64 2.30
C ILE A 116 -4.77 7.09 2.77
N ALA A 117 -3.82 7.92 2.33
CA ALA A 117 -3.61 9.29 2.78
C ALA A 117 -4.00 10.35 1.75
N ASN A 118 -4.24 11.57 2.25
CA ASN A 118 -4.53 12.78 1.47
C ASN A 118 -5.83 12.68 0.63
N LEU A 119 -6.89 12.23 1.29
CA LEU A 119 -8.24 12.12 0.73
C LEU A 119 -8.95 13.48 0.69
N ASN A 120 -9.97 13.61 -0.16
CA ASN A 120 -10.86 14.77 -0.12
C ASN A 120 -11.81 14.66 1.08
N ASP A 121 -11.68 15.58 2.04
CA ASP A 121 -12.55 15.70 3.22
C ASP A 121 -13.24 17.08 3.34
N GLY A 122 -13.09 17.92 2.31
CA GLY A 122 -13.58 19.30 2.27
C GLY A 122 -12.62 20.34 2.84
N THR A 123 -11.60 19.92 3.61
CA THR A 123 -10.47 20.76 4.06
C THR A 123 -9.22 20.47 3.25
N VAL A 124 -8.91 19.18 3.08
CA VAL A 124 -7.89 18.64 2.18
C VAL A 124 -8.54 18.41 0.82
N GLY A 125 -7.85 18.85 -0.23
CA GLY A 125 -8.23 18.60 -1.63
C GLY A 125 -7.09 17.95 -2.40
N THR A 126 -7.39 16.89 -3.15
CA THR A 126 -6.46 16.17 -4.02
C THR A 126 -6.98 16.08 -5.45
N ALA A 127 -6.14 15.62 -6.38
CA ALA A 127 -6.46 15.52 -7.80
C ALA A 127 -7.34 14.32 -8.16
N TYR A 128 -7.49 13.35 -7.25
CA TYR A 128 -8.36 12.18 -7.44
C TYR A 128 -9.74 12.40 -6.79
N ASP A 129 -10.76 11.64 -7.21
CA ASP A 129 -12.14 11.69 -6.69
C ASP A 129 -12.35 10.86 -5.40
N ILE A 130 -11.27 10.51 -4.70
CA ILE A 130 -11.30 9.66 -3.50
C ILE A 130 -11.75 10.42 -2.24
N THR A 131 -12.63 9.81 -1.44
CA THR A 131 -13.15 10.35 -0.17
C THR A 131 -13.12 9.31 0.96
N PRO A 132 -13.20 9.73 2.24
CA PRO A 132 -13.37 8.81 3.37
C PRO A 132 -14.63 7.93 3.25
N ASP A 133 -15.74 8.50 2.76
CA ASP A 133 -17.01 7.78 2.62
C ASP A 133 -16.91 6.59 1.65
N MET A 134 -16.12 6.73 0.58
CA MET A 134 -15.85 5.63 -0.37
C MET A 134 -15.09 4.48 0.29
N LEU A 135 -14.13 4.79 1.15
CA LEU A 135 -13.33 3.80 1.87
C LEU A 135 -14.11 3.15 3.03
N GLU A 136 -15.08 3.86 3.62
CA GLU A 136 -15.98 3.28 4.62
C GLU A 136 -16.85 2.15 4.05
N GLN A 137 -17.24 2.23 2.78
CA GLN A 137 -18.01 1.16 2.11
C GLN A 137 -17.18 -0.10 1.80
N ILE A 138 -15.85 -0.06 1.93
CA ILE A 138 -14.99 -1.23 1.73
C ILE A 138 -15.19 -2.20 2.90
N THR A 139 -15.53 -3.45 2.58
CA THR A 139 -15.73 -4.55 3.54
C THR A 139 -14.72 -5.67 3.41
N THR A 140 -14.00 -5.75 2.29
CA THR A 140 -13.00 -6.79 2.00
C THR A 140 -11.77 -6.21 1.33
N TYR A 141 -10.64 -6.91 1.44
CA TYR A 141 -9.39 -6.49 0.79
C TYR A 141 -9.48 -6.52 -0.74
N ASP A 142 -10.14 -7.52 -1.32
CA ASP A 142 -10.35 -7.62 -2.76
C ASP A 142 -11.12 -6.41 -3.33
N GLN A 143 -12.09 -5.88 -2.57
CA GLN A 143 -12.78 -4.63 -2.93
C GLN A 143 -11.83 -3.43 -2.93
N LEU A 144 -10.85 -3.38 -2.01
CA LEU A 144 -9.85 -2.31 -1.94
C LEU A 144 -8.84 -2.42 -3.08
N CYS A 145 -8.35 -3.63 -3.38
CA CYS A 145 -7.49 -3.91 -4.53
C CYS A 145 -8.17 -3.60 -5.86
N SER A 146 -9.50 -3.79 -5.93
CA SER A 146 -10.30 -3.47 -7.12
C SER A 146 -10.70 -1.98 -7.22
N LEU A 147 -10.45 -1.18 -6.18
CA LEU A 147 -10.89 0.22 -6.12
C LEU A 147 -10.07 1.10 -7.08
N GLN A 148 -10.69 1.52 -8.17
CA GLN A 148 -10.17 2.54 -9.06
C GLN A 148 -10.74 3.90 -8.71
N VAL A 149 -9.87 4.92 -8.64
CA VAL A 149 -10.26 6.33 -8.45
C VAL A 149 -9.81 7.14 -9.66
N LYS A 150 -10.62 8.12 -10.05
CA LYS A 150 -10.41 8.93 -11.26
C LYS A 150 -9.82 10.27 -10.91
N LEU A 151 -9.15 10.87 -11.89
CA LEU A 151 -8.67 12.26 -11.79
C LEU A 151 -9.84 13.23 -11.97
N SER A 152 -10.10 14.02 -10.94
CA SER A 152 -11.05 15.14 -10.93
C SER A 152 -10.70 16.20 -11.98
N GLU A 153 -9.40 16.38 -12.25
CA GLU A 153 -8.89 17.28 -13.30
C GLU A 153 -7.97 16.57 -14.30
N ARG A 154 -8.28 16.69 -15.60
CA ARG A 154 -7.50 16.11 -16.71
C ARG A 154 -6.22 16.92 -17.04
N GLY A 155 -5.39 17.13 -16.03
CA GLY A 155 -4.07 17.77 -16.15
C GLY A 155 -2.91 16.81 -15.92
N VAL A 156 -1.70 17.20 -16.34
CA VAL A 156 -0.41 16.59 -15.94
C VAL A 156 0.36 17.44 -14.92
N GLN A 157 -0.30 18.48 -14.41
CA GLN A 157 0.13 19.20 -13.22
C GLN A 157 -0.83 18.80 -12.10
N ARG A 158 -0.28 18.58 -10.91
CA ARG A 158 -1.00 18.22 -9.68
C ARG A 158 -0.80 19.34 -8.67
N GLY A 159 -1.71 19.46 -7.72
CA GLY A 159 -1.49 20.28 -6.53
C GLY A 159 -0.40 19.69 -5.63
N SER A 160 -0.18 20.30 -4.46
CA SER A 160 0.78 19.84 -3.45
C SER A 160 0.28 18.68 -2.58
N THR A 161 -0.84 18.04 -2.96
CA THR A 161 -1.56 17.05 -2.15
C THR A 161 -1.72 15.75 -2.94
N PHE A 162 -0.73 14.87 -2.81
CA PHE A 162 -0.69 13.59 -3.54
C PHE A 162 -1.36 12.49 -2.73
N VAL A 163 -2.25 11.71 -3.34
CA VAL A 163 -2.78 10.49 -2.69
C VAL A 163 -1.62 9.54 -2.46
N MET A 164 -1.57 8.95 -1.28
CA MET A 164 -0.57 7.94 -0.93
C MET A 164 -1.25 6.71 -0.39
N THR A 165 -0.67 5.55 -0.68
CA THR A 165 -1.17 4.25 -0.25
C THR A 165 -0.04 3.46 0.36
N GLY A 166 -0.33 2.58 1.32
CA GLY A 166 0.71 1.83 2.01
C GLY A 166 0.16 0.74 2.91
N MET A 167 1.04 -0.18 3.30
CA MET A 167 0.75 -1.21 4.30
C MET A 167 1.68 -1.04 5.49
N VAL A 168 1.23 -1.48 6.66
CA VAL A 168 2.12 -1.73 7.80
C VAL A 168 3.01 -2.91 7.44
N ILE A 169 4.32 -2.71 7.58
CA ILE A 169 5.31 -3.79 7.45
C ILE A 169 6.27 -3.80 8.63
N ASP A 170 6.79 -4.98 8.95
CA ASP A 170 7.82 -5.16 9.98
C ASP A 170 9.25 -4.82 9.47
N GLU A 171 10.26 -5.09 10.30
CA GLU A 171 11.68 -4.86 9.98
C GLU A 171 12.19 -5.76 8.84
N GLU A 172 11.57 -6.92 8.63
CA GLU A 172 11.91 -7.88 7.56
C GLU A 172 11.18 -7.57 6.24
N GLY A 173 10.08 -6.79 6.32
CA GLY A 173 9.26 -6.37 5.18
C GLY A 173 7.94 -7.14 5.03
N ASN A 174 7.59 -7.99 6.00
CA ASN A 174 6.33 -8.73 5.99
C ASN A 174 5.15 -7.77 6.26
N ASN A 175 4.09 -7.86 5.47
CA ASN A 175 2.86 -7.07 5.62
C ASN A 175 1.74 -7.77 6.42
N ILE A 176 1.86 -9.09 6.62
CA ILE A 176 1.04 -9.84 7.57
C ILE A 176 1.70 -9.72 8.94
N ILE A 177 1.01 -9.08 9.87
CA ILE A 177 1.49 -8.77 11.21
C ILE A 177 0.57 -9.38 12.28
N GLN A 178 1.11 -9.45 13.50
CA GLN A 178 0.35 -9.76 14.70
C GLN A 178 -0.10 -8.45 15.35
N ILE A 179 -1.39 -8.35 15.67
CA ILE A 179 -1.99 -7.24 16.40
C ILE A 179 -2.15 -7.68 17.86
N PRO A 180 -1.22 -7.32 18.77
CA PRO A 180 -1.25 -7.75 20.16
C PRO A 180 -2.49 -7.23 20.90
N GLY A 181 -3.14 -8.10 21.68
CA GLY A 181 -4.07 -7.68 22.72
C GLY A 181 -3.36 -6.86 23.81
N SER A 182 -4.12 -6.12 24.62
CA SER A 182 -3.56 -5.31 25.70
C SER A 182 -4.54 -5.20 26.86
N GLU A 183 -4.09 -5.52 28.07
CA GLU A 183 -4.86 -5.32 29.32
C GLU A 183 -5.18 -3.84 29.58
N SER A 184 -4.38 -2.92 29.03
CA SER A 184 -4.65 -1.48 29.10
C SER A 184 -5.57 -0.97 27.97
N GLY A 185 -6.04 -1.87 27.09
CA GLY A 185 -6.87 -1.54 25.93
C GLY A 185 -6.15 -0.79 24.81
N THR A 186 -4.87 -0.42 24.99
CA THR A 186 -4.05 0.28 23.98
C THR A 186 -2.74 -0.46 23.77
N SER A 187 -2.28 -0.56 22.53
CA SER A 187 -1.00 -1.16 22.16
C SER A 187 -0.33 -0.40 21.01
N THR A 188 1.00 -0.45 20.94
CA THR A 188 1.79 0.14 19.84
C THR A 188 2.46 -0.97 19.06
N LEU A 189 2.37 -0.94 17.73
CA LEU A 189 3.02 -1.93 16.86
C LEU A 189 4.54 -1.70 16.86
N SER A 190 5.22 -2.31 17.82
CA SER A 190 6.66 -2.22 17.99
C SER A 190 7.37 -3.00 16.87
N GLY A 191 8.39 -2.40 16.25
CA GLY A 191 9.09 -2.98 15.11
C GLY A 191 8.28 -3.01 13.80
N CYS A 192 7.13 -2.33 13.74
CA CYS A 192 6.32 -2.23 12.52
C CYS A 192 6.02 -0.77 12.17
N GLU A 193 5.86 -0.47 10.88
CA GLU A 193 5.62 0.89 10.38
C GLU A 193 4.76 0.86 9.11
N LEU A 194 3.75 1.73 9.04
CA LEU A 194 3.00 2.03 7.83
C LEU A 194 3.87 2.85 6.86
N ARG A 195 4.23 2.26 5.72
CA ARG A 195 5.04 2.94 4.70
C ARG A 195 4.16 3.39 3.53
N PHE A 196 3.87 4.68 3.50
CA PHE A 196 3.11 5.32 2.41
C PHE A 196 4.00 5.54 1.18
N GLU A 197 3.48 5.21 0.00
CA GLU A 197 4.02 5.56 -1.31
C GLU A 197 3.01 6.40 -2.09
N ARG A 198 3.48 7.40 -2.85
CA ARG A 198 2.62 8.19 -3.74
C ARG A 198 2.02 7.30 -4.83
N THR A 199 0.73 7.48 -5.10
CA THR A 199 0.07 6.88 -6.29
C THR A 199 0.51 7.59 -7.58
N ASP A 200 0.76 8.90 -7.53
CA ASP A 200 1.31 9.66 -8.66
C ASP A 200 2.80 9.35 -8.92
N ALA A 201 3.09 8.95 -10.16
CA ALA A 201 4.43 8.99 -10.72
C ALA A 201 4.91 10.43 -11.00
N LYS A 202 6.24 10.62 -10.97
CA LYS A 202 6.98 11.83 -11.35
C LYS A 202 7.70 11.49 -12.71
N ILE A 203 7.96 12.41 -13.67
CA ILE A 203 8.49 12.10 -15.05
C ILE A 203 9.60 13.07 -15.57
N GLU A 204 10.87 12.66 -15.73
CA GLU A 204 12.01 13.59 -15.96
C GLU A 204 12.40 13.88 -17.40
N PHE A 205 12.46 15.17 -17.71
CA PHE A 205 12.99 15.70 -18.95
C PHE A 205 14.33 16.43 -18.72
N ILE A 206 15.41 15.66 -18.46
CA ILE A 206 16.79 16.21 -18.51
C ILE A 206 17.22 16.33 -19.98
N VAL A 207 17.02 17.50 -20.58
CA VAL A 207 17.43 17.74 -21.98
C VAL A 207 18.89 18.17 -22.04
N LYS A 208 19.76 17.31 -22.58
CA LYS A 208 21.14 17.65 -22.97
C LYS A 208 21.23 17.79 -24.49
N THR A 209 22.04 18.72 -24.95
CA THR A 209 22.26 18.97 -26.39
C THR A 209 23.74 18.94 -26.71
N GLU A 210 24.14 18.03 -27.57
CA GLU A 210 25.49 17.94 -28.12
C GLU A 210 25.43 17.58 -29.61
N PRO A 211 26.38 18.06 -30.44
CA PRO A 211 26.39 17.71 -31.85
C PRO A 211 26.82 16.25 -32.01
N ALA A 212 25.96 15.41 -32.60
CA ALA A 212 26.28 14.02 -32.92
C ALA A 212 27.49 13.86 -33.86
N ASN A 213 27.92 14.95 -34.51
CA ASN A 213 29.15 15.02 -35.29
C ASN A 213 29.84 16.36 -35.07
N ASN A 214 31.09 16.33 -34.57
CA ASN A 214 31.90 17.52 -34.26
C ASN A 214 32.22 18.43 -35.47
N SER A 215 31.97 17.97 -36.70
CA SER A 215 32.07 18.79 -37.92
C SER A 215 30.84 19.68 -38.16
N TRP A 216 29.70 19.41 -37.52
CA TRP A 216 28.50 20.25 -37.62
C TRP A 216 28.70 21.53 -36.80
N LYS A 217 28.85 22.68 -37.48
CA LYS A 217 29.13 23.97 -36.84
C LYS A 217 27.91 24.88 -36.65
N ASN A 218 26.81 24.63 -37.38
CA ASN A 218 25.69 25.56 -37.51
C ASN A 218 24.32 24.92 -37.14
N PHE A 219 24.28 24.10 -36.08
CA PHE A 219 23.03 23.55 -35.57
C PHE A 219 22.68 24.16 -34.21
N SER A 220 21.39 24.40 -33.98
CA SER A 220 20.86 24.86 -32.70
C SER A 220 19.60 24.06 -32.37
N PHE A 221 19.52 23.56 -31.14
CA PHE A 221 18.33 22.94 -30.59
C PHE A 221 17.88 23.74 -29.38
N GLN A 222 16.66 24.26 -29.43
CA GLN A 222 16.05 25.04 -28.36
C GLN A 222 14.72 24.34 -28.00
N PRO A 223 14.66 23.60 -26.87
CA PRO A 223 13.43 22.91 -26.47
C PRO A 223 12.39 23.93 -25.99
N ASN A 224 11.36 24.17 -26.81
CA ASN A 224 10.33 25.17 -26.54
C ASN A 224 9.14 24.65 -25.71
N SER A 225 8.90 23.33 -25.71
CA SER A 225 7.82 22.70 -24.95
C SER A 225 8.05 21.18 -24.84
N TRP A 226 7.23 20.52 -24.01
CA TRP A 226 7.21 19.07 -23.84
C TRP A 226 5.79 18.60 -23.55
N ARG A 227 5.51 17.30 -23.78
CA ARG A 227 4.22 16.66 -23.50
C ARG A 227 4.42 15.22 -23.04
N VAL A 228 3.47 14.71 -22.26
CA VAL A 228 3.37 13.29 -21.90
C VAL A 228 2.12 12.72 -22.57
N HIS A 229 2.29 11.63 -23.30
CA HIS A 229 1.23 10.97 -24.03
C HIS A 229 0.78 9.71 -23.28
N LYS A 230 -0.51 9.36 -23.42
CA LYS A 230 -1.15 8.21 -22.75
C LYS A 230 -1.04 8.27 -21.22
N VAL A 231 -1.41 9.40 -20.62
CA VAL A 231 -1.51 9.50 -19.15
C VAL A 231 -2.85 8.89 -18.72
N PRO A 232 -2.89 7.87 -17.85
CA PRO A 232 -4.14 7.32 -17.33
C PRO A 232 -4.98 8.40 -16.64
N ALA A 233 -6.29 8.37 -16.85
CA ALA A 233 -7.27 9.25 -16.19
C ALA A 233 -7.72 8.72 -14.81
N GLN A 234 -7.09 7.64 -14.34
CA GLN A 234 -7.50 6.80 -13.23
C GLN A 234 -6.29 6.04 -12.67
N VAL A 235 -6.39 5.58 -11.42
CA VAL A 235 -5.36 4.81 -10.71
C VAL A 235 -6.04 3.77 -9.81
N LEU A 236 -5.40 2.63 -9.57
CA LEU A 236 -5.80 1.72 -8.49
C LEU A 236 -5.35 2.28 -7.14
N VAL A 237 -6.20 2.18 -6.11
CA VAL A 237 -5.85 2.63 -4.74
C VAL A 237 -4.79 1.73 -4.09
N LEU A 238 -4.67 0.48 -4.53
CA LEU A 238 -3.55 -0.41 -4.27
C LEU A 238 -3.03 -0.97 -5.59
N LYS A 239 -1.71 -1.16 -5.71
CA LYS A 239 -1.13 -1.85 -6.86
C LYS A 239 -1.68 -3.28 -6.94
N ASP A 240 -1.80 -3.82 -8.15
CA ASP A 240 -2.20 -5.21 -8.33
C ASP A 240 -1.14 -6.21 -7.83
N GLU A 241 -1.45 -7.51 -7.89
CA GLU A 241 -0.56 -8.60 -7.46
C GLU A 241 0.80 -8.63 -8.19
N ASN A 242 0.91 -8.01 -9.37
CA ASN A 242 2.13 -7.87 -10.18
C ASN A 242 2.82 -6.51 -9.97
N GLY A 243 2.32 -5.67 -9.07
CA GLY A 243 2.77 -4.29 -8.86
C GLY A 243 2.27 -3.30 -9.92
N GLY A 244 1.30 -3.70 -10.74
CA GLY A 244 0.68 -2.90 -11.80
C GLY A 244 -0.37 -1.90 -11.31
N ASP A 245 -0.83 -1.08 -12.24
CA ASP A 245 -1.86 -0.05 -12.07
C ASP A 245 -2.98 -0.29 -13.11
N ALA A 246 -4.06 0.51 -13.10
CA ALA A 246 -5.24 0.37 -13.96
C ALA A 246 -4.96 0.55 -15.47
N ASP A 247 -4.40 -0.48 -16.12
CA ASP A 247 -4.02 -0.48 -17.54
C ASP A 247 -4.94 -1.36 -18.42
N GLY A 248 -4.95 -1.08 -19.73
CA GLY A 248 -5.57 -1.95 -20.74
C GLY A 248 -7.00 -1.58 -21.15
N LYS A 249 -7.83 -2.61 -21.38
CA LYS A 249 -9.11 -2.47 -22.11
C LYS A 249 -10.21 -1.88 -21.23
N GLY A 250 -10.34 -0.56 -21.28
CA GLY A 250 -11.32 0.21 -20.49
C GLY A 250 -10.70 1.42 -19.79
N THR A 251 -9.37 1.50 -19.75
CA THR A 251 -8.65 2.65 -19.22
C THR A 251 -8.86 3.87 -20.12
N GLU A 252 -9.33 4.97 -19.55
CA GLU A 252 -9.32 6.26 -20.22
C GLU A 252 -7.91 6.87 -20.09
N TYR A 253 -7.35 7.33 -21.21
CA TYR A 253 -6.12 8.11 -21.20
C TYR A 253 -6.40 9.50 -21.77
N PHE A 254 -5.80 10.53 -21.18
CA PHE A 254 -5.79 11.86 -21.76
C PHE A 254 -4.43 12.19 -22.36
N SER A 255 -4.43 12.96 -23.43
CA SER A 255 -3.23 13.64 -23.91
C SER A 255 -2.98 14.87 -23.04
N SER A 256 -1.78 15.04 -22.50
CA SER A 256 -1.42 16.32 -21.88
C SER A 256 -1.54 17.45 -22.91
N ARG A 257 -2.29 18.51 -22.59
CA ARG A 257 -2.13 19.80 -23.26
C ARG A 257 -1.04 20.61 -22.56
#